data_AF-A0A6I6LQ90-F1
#
_entry.id   AF-A0A6I6LQ90-F1
#
_cell.length_a   1.000
_cell.length_b   1.000
_cell.length_c   1.000
_cell.angle_alpha   90.00
_cell.angle_beta   90.00
_cell.angle_gamma   90.00
#
_symmetry.space_group_name_H-M   'P 1'
#
loop_
_entity.id
_entity.type
_entity.pdbx_description
1 polymer ?
#
loop_
_entity_poly.entity_id
_entity_poly.type
_entity_poly.pdbx_seq_one_letter_code
_entity_poly.pdbx_strand_id
1 'polypeptide(L)' 'MSAAVIDLDDQPRHFGDRLLEERKRLGLQVHELAHLAGQTDYMQKRFENGTSIIPIDYLQALAARSDADVLYIITGRRCR' A
#
# COMPACT_ATOMS: atom_id res chain seq x y z
N MET A 1 4.95 -27.04 -10.00
CA MET A 1 4.89 -25.65 -9.46
C MET A 1 3.44 -25.39 -9.10
N SER A 2 3.10 -25.42 -7.82
CA SER A 2 1.74 -25.11 -7.38
C SER A 2 1.58 -23.60 -7.46
N ALA A 3 0.73 -23.11 -8.37
CA ALA A 3 0.25 -21.75 -8.29
C ALA A 3 -0.51 -21.67 -6.97
N ALA A 4 0.07 -20.96 -6.00
CA ALA A 4 -0.65 -20.64 -4.77
C ALA A 4 -1.96 -19.98 -5.20
N VAL A 5 -3.08 -20.63 -4.88
CA VAL A 5 -4.41 -20.10 -5.11
C VAL A 5 -4.43 -18.75 -4.44
N ILE A 6 -4.57 -17.69 -5.23
CA ILE A 6 -4.70 -16.34 -4.69
C ILE A 6 -6.05 -16.36 -4.00
N ASP A 7 -6.03 -16.53 -2.68
CA ASP A 7 -7.20 -16.41 -1.82
C ASP A 7 -7.65 -14.94 -1.91
N LEU A 8 -8.67 -14.71 -2.73
CA LEU A 8 -9.21 -13.38 -3.04
C LEU A 8 -10.20 -12.90 -1.96
N ASP A 9 -10.55 -13.75 -1.00
CA ASP A 9 -11.71 -13.52 -0.13
C ASP A 9 -11.36 -12.77 1.19
N ASP A 10 -10.08 -12.51 1.49
CA ASP A 10 -9.63 -11.72 2.68
C ASP A 10 -8.72 -10.50 2.33
N GLN A 11 -8.81 -10.04 1.07
CA GLN A 11 -7.79 -9.18 0.43
C GLN A 11 -7.56 -7.75 0.97
N PRO A 12 -8.56 -6.95 1.39
CA PRO A 12 -8.35 -5.50 1.59
C PRO A 12 -7.37 -5.18 2.72
N ARG A 13 -7.41 -5.97 3.81
CA ARG A 13 -6.56 -5.75 4.98
C ARG A 13 -5.10 -6.03 4.67
N HIS A 14 -4.79 -7.09 3.94
CA HIS A 14 -3.40 -7.42 3.62
C HIS A 14 -2.67 -6.35 2.79
N PHE A 15 -3.36 -5.71 1.84
CA PHE A 15 -2.75 -4.59 1.11
C PHE A 15 -2.58 -3.35 1.99
N GLY A 16 -3.60 -3.04 2.81
CA GLY A 16 -3.57 -1.93 3.77
C GLY A 16 -2.48 -2.07 4.83
N ASP A 17 -2.32 -3.28 5.38
CA ASP A 17 -1.29 -3.63 6.36
C ASP A 17 0.10 -3.45 5.76
N ARG A 18 0.33 -3.93 4.53
CA ARG A 18 1.62 -3.75 3.84
C ARG A 18 1.89 -2.30 3.47
N LEU A 19 0.86 -1.53 3.11
CA LEU A 19 0.98 -0.09 2.91
C LEU A 19 1.37 0.63 4.21
N LEU A 20 0.73 0.26 5.34
CA LEU A 20 1.05 0.77 6.67
C LEU A 20 2.48 0.42 7.09
N GLU A 21 2.91 -0.81 6.85
CA GLU A 21 4.28 -1.26 7.09
C GLU A 21 5.29 -0.45 6.27
N GLU A 22 5.04 -0.25 4.98
CA GLU A 22 5.93 0.54 4.13
C GLU A 22 5.98 1.99 4.56
N ARG A 23 4.84 2.61 4.91
CA ARG A 23 4.83 3.97 5.46
C ARG A 23 5.71 4.08 6.70
N LYS A 24 5.55 3.15 7.65
CA LYS A 24 6.32 3.11 8.89
C LYS A 24 7.80 2.85 8.64
N ARG A 25 8.13 1.95 7.71
CA ARG A 25 9.52 1.66 7.31
C ARG A 25 10.22 2.91 6.76
N LEU A 26 9.50 3.75 6.02
CA LEU A 26 9.99 5.02 5.50
C LEU A 26 10.03 6.14 6.55
N GLY A 27 9.52 5.90 7.77
CA GLY A 27 9.46 6.92 8.82
C GLY A 27 8.45 8.03 8.54
N LEU A 28 7.52 7.83 7.60
CA LEU A 28 6.57 8.85 7.17
C LEU A 28 5.34 8.89 8.08
N GLN A 29 4.89 10.10 8.37
CA GLN A 29 3.58 10.36 8.93
C GLN A 29 2.50 10.13 7.88
N VAL A 30 1.26 9.95 8.36
CA VAL A 30 0.09 9.68 7.48
C VAL A 30 -0.06 10.75 6.41
N HIS A 31 0.01 12.04 6.78
CA HIS A 31 -0.15 13.14 5.84
C HIS A 31 0.96 13.17 4.78
N GLU A 32 2.20 12.86 5.16
CA GLU A 32 3.34 12.90 4.24
C GLU A 32 3.16 11.88 3.10
N LEU A 33 2.81 10.63 3.43
CA LEU A 33 2.55 9.62 2.40
C LEU A 33 1.30 9.95 1.56
N ALA A 34 0.24 10.46 2.20
CA ALA A 34 -0.97 10.88 1.51
C ALA A 34 -0.67 11.96 0.46
N HIS A 35 0.10 12.98 0.83
CA HIS A 35 0.48 14.09 -0.04
C HIS A 35 1.30 13.64 -1.26
N LEU A 36 2.21 12.67 -1.09
CA LEU A 36 3.00 12.12 -2.20
C LEU A 36 2.10 11.54 -3.30
N ALA A 37 1.00 10.90 -2.90
CA ALA A 37 0.02 10.32 -3.82
C ALA A 37 -1.18 11.24 -4.15
N GLY A 38 -1.16 12.51 -3.72
CA GLY A 38 -2.25 13.46 -3.97
C GLY A 38 -3.56 13.13 -3.23
N GLN A 39 -3.48 12.42 -2.11
CA GLN A 39 -4.61 12.01 -1.29
C GLN A 39 -4.66 12.77 0.03
N THR A 40 -5.80 12.64 0.72
CA THR A 40 -5.98 13.20 2.06
C THR A 40 -5.55 12.22 3.14
N ASP A 41 -5.23 12.71 4.34
CA ASP A 41 -4.96 11.88 5.54
C ASP A 41 -6.08 10.89 5.82
N TYR A 42 -7.33 11.31 5.58
CA TYR A 42 -8.51 10.49 5.76
C TYR A 42 -8.48 9.28 4.82
N MET A 43 -8.23 9.51 3.53
CA MET A 43 -8.12 8.43 2.54
C MET A 43 -6.93 7.51 2.84
N GLN A 44 -5.77 8.07 3.21
CA GLN A 44 -4.61 7.29 3.61
C GLN A 44 -4.92 6.31 4.74
N LYS A 45 -5.60 6.77 5.80
CA LYS A 45 -6.03 5.90 6.91
C LYS A 45 -7.00 4.81 6.45
N ARG A 46 -7.89 5.11 5.49
CA ARG A 46 -8.83 4.12 4.95
C ARG A 46 -8.17 3.06 4.07
N PHE A 47 -7.11 3.44 3.37
CA PHE A 47 -6.27 2.49 2.65
C PHE A 47 -5.53 1.57 3.64
N GLU A 48 -4.88 2.16 4.65
CA GLU A 48 -4.11 1.41 5.64
C GLU A 48 -4.96 0.47 6.51
N ASN A 49 -6.20 0.82 6.80
CA ASN A 49 -7.11 -0.04 7.57
C ASN A 49 -7.97 -0.98 6.70
N GLY A 50 -7.77 -0.97 5.37
CA GLY A 50 -8.50 -1.80 4.41
C GLY A 50 -9.98 -1.45 4.25
N THR A 51 -10.45 -0.29 4.73
CA THR A 51 -11.86 0.15 4.56
C THR A 51 -12.12 0.87 3.25
N SER A 52 -11.10 1.04 2.41
CA SER A 52 -11.22 1.56 1.05
C SER A 52 -10.22 0.86 0.12
N ILE A 53 -10.63 0.67 -1.13
CA ILE A 53 -9.78 0.09 -2.17
C ILE A 53 -8.67 1.07 -2.51
N ILE A 54 -7.43 0.59 -2.57
CA ILE A 54 -6.27 1.38 -2.97
C ILE A 54 -6.30 1.54 -4.50
N PRO A 55 -6.41 2.77 -5.02
CA PRO A 55 -6.43 3.00 -6.46
C PRO A 55 -5.08 2.69 -7.12
N ILE A 56 -5.08 2.32 -8.41
CA ILE A 56 -3.83 2.02 -9.13
C ILE A 56 -2.98 3.28 -9.36
N ASP A 57 -3.61 4.42 -9.60
CA ASP A 57 -2.95 5.73 -9.74
C ASP A 57 -2.27 6.18 -8.44
N TYR A 58 -2.85 5.84 -7.29
CA TYR A 58 -2.21 6.00 -5.98
C TYR A 58 -0.89 5.21 -5.91
N LEU A 59 -0.92 3.92 -6.27
CA LEU A 59 0.28 3.07 -6.28
C LEU A 59 1.32 3.53 -7.29
N GLN A 60 0.90 4.00 -8.48
CA GLN A 60 1.79 4.59 -9.47
C GLN A 60 2.46 5.86 -8.94
N ALA A 61 1.70 6.73 -8.24
CA ALA A 61 2.25 7.93 -7.64
C ALA A 61 3.29 7.60 -6.56
N LEU A 62 3.04 6.59 -5.72
CA LEU A 62 4.02 6.13 -4.74
C LEU A 62 5.29 5.61 -5.40
N ALA A 63 5.18 4.77 -6.44
CA ALA A 63 6.33 4.25 -7.17
C ALA A 63 7.17 5.36 -7.83
N ALA A 64 6.52 6.45 -8.26
CA ALA A 64 7.20 7.55 -8.94
C ALA A 64 7.79 8.59 -7.98
N ARG A 65 7.31 8.67 -6.74
CA ARG A 65 7.56 9.83 -5.84
C ARG A 65 8.10 9.45 -4.47
N SER A 66 8.28 8.17 -4.17
CA SER A 66 8.73 7.68 -2.86
C SER A 66 9.53 6.39 -2.99
N ASP A 67 10.25 6.02 -1.94
CA ASP A 67 10.97 4.75 -1.83
C ASP A 67 10.09 3.59 -1.33
N ALA A 68 8.77 3.72 -1.46
CA ALA A 68 7.83 2.66 -1.08
C ALA A 68 7.97 1.46 -2.04
N ASP A 69 8.08 0.25 -1.48
CA ASP A 69 8.11 -0.97 -2.28
C ASP A 69 6.69 -1.33 -2.71
N VAL A 70 6.25 -0.75 -3.83
CA VAL A 70 4.90 -0.98 -4.40
C VAL A 70 4.69 -2.44 -4.78
N LEU A 71 5.75 -3.14 -5.19
CA LEU A 71 5.66 -4.56 -5.52
C LEU A 71 5.45 -5.40 -4.26
N TYR A 72 6.08 -5.05 -3.14
CA TYR A 72 5.78 -5.65 -1.83
C TYR A 72 4.34 -5.37 -1.40
N ILE A 73 3.86 -4.14 -1.55
CA ILE A 73 2.47 -3.79 -1.21
C ILE A 73 1.50 -4.71 -1.97
N ILE A 74 1.73 -4.96 -3.26
CA ILE A 74 0.87 -5.81 -4.10
C ILE A 74 1.07 -7.31 -3.83
N THR A 75 2.30 -7.77 -3.66
CA THR A 75 2.61 -9.21 -3.72
C THR A 75 2.92 -9.83 -2.36
N GLY A 76 3.20 -9.03 -1.33
CA GLY A 76 3.70 -9.49 -0.05
C GLY A 76 5.13 -10.02 -0.09
N ARG A 77 5.84 -9.88 -1.21
CA ARG A 77 7.21 -10.33 -1.37
C ARG A 77 8.10 -9.10 -1.55
N ARG A 78 9.03 -8.91 -0.61
CA ARG A 78 10.06 -7.87 -0.76
C ARG A 78 11.00 -8.28 -1.88
N CYS A 79 11.10 -7.44 -2.90
CA CYS A 79 12.21 -7.56 -3.84
C CYS A 79 13.42 -6.91 -3.18
N ARG A 80 14.44 -7.73 -2.90
CA ARG A 80 15.77 -7.21 -2.59
C ARG A 80 16.42 -6.70 -3.86
#